data_AF-A0A0M3K8N6-F1
#
_entry.id   AF-A0A0M3K8N6-F1
#
_cell.length_a   1.000
_cell.length_b   1.000
_cell.length_c   1.000
_cell.angle_alpha   90.00
_cell.angle_beta   90.00
_cell.angle_gamma   90.00
#
_symmetry.space_group_name_H-M   'P 1'
#
loop_
_entity.id
_entity.type
_entity.pdbx_description
1 polymer ?
#
loop_
_entity_poly.entity_id
_entity_poly.type
_entity_poly.pdbx_seq_one_letter_code
_entity_poly.pdbx_strand_id
1 'polypeptide(L)'
;MFDALHEKRKEIVTGEHEPTDEECNYPIINGLTEEEVKKMDEASAPEPSEGTKGVPDFWLNLLKSVDHLAEMIQEHDEPILKHLYDITVEIGENPDSYTLFFHFTPNEYFKQTVLKKWYRIQLTPDEDDPFDFEGPMFVEAKGTEIEWNEGKNVTQKVVKRKQKKGTGAGRFVTKTVKADSFFNFFDVKTTKADLNEDDKDFEEQQLLRVDFETGQLIRDQIVPRAVLYYTGEAVEDDIYDDYDEDEEDDEVSVTDICGA
;
A
#
# COMPACT_ATOMS: atom_id res chain seq x y z
N MET A 1 -6.45 20.21 -6.55
CA MET A 1 -7.84 20.62 -6.18
C MET A 1 -8.19 20.12 -4.77
N PHE A 2 -7.73 18.94 -4.35
CA PHE A 2 -7.96 18.41 -2.99
C PHE A 2 -6.88 18.79 -1.96
N ASP A 3 -5.82 19.49 -2.42
CA ASP A 3 -4.61 19.75 -1.62
C ASP A 3 -4.89 20.51 -0.31
N ALA A 4 -5.83 21.45 -0.33
CA ALA A 4 -6.23 22.18 0.89
C ALA A 4 -6.93 21.29 1.94
N LEU A 5 -7.71 20.29 1.50
CA LEU A 5 -8.37 19.36 2.41
C LEU A 5 -7.37 18.36 2.98
N HIS A 6 -6.43 17.88 2.15
CA HIS A 6 -5.38 16.97 2.59
C HIS A 6 -4.42 17.66 3.58
N GLU A 7 -4.06 18.92 3.33
CA GLU A 7 -3.22 19.68 4.26
C GLU A 7 -3.94 19.90 5.59
N LYS A 8 -5.23 20.24 5.57
CA LYS A 8 -6.03 20.38 6.80
C LYS A 8 -6.14 19.06 7.58
N ARG A 9 -6.33 17.92 6.89
CA ARG A 9 -6.29 16.59 7.52
C ARG A 9 -4.94 16.37 8.20
N LYS A 10 -3.84 16.66 7.50
CA LYS A 10 -2.49 16.53 8.05
C LYS A 10 -2.32 17.39 9.29
N GLU A 11 -2.72 18.66 9.27
CA GLU A 11 -2.64 19.57 10.43
C GLU A 11 -3.41 19.03 11.65
N ILE A 12 -4.59 18.42 11.44
CA ILE A 12 -5.36 17.78 12.52
C ILE A 12 -4.65 16.51 13.02
N VAL A 13 -4.23 15.63 12.11
CA VAL A 13 -3.56 14.37 12.45
C VAL A 13 -2.26 14.61 13.24
N THR A 14 -1.49 15.64 12.88
CA THR A 14 -0.24 16.02 13.59
C THR A 14 -0.46 16.89 14.83
N GLY A 15 -1.69 17.35 15.06
CA GLY A 15 -2.06 18.27 16.15
C GLY A 15 -1.47 19.67 15.99
N GLU A 16 -1.30 20.13 14.75
CA GLU A 16 -0.96 21.51 14.40
C GLU A 16 -2.22 22.40 14.32
N HIS A 17 -3.38 21.82 14.01
CA HIS A 17 -4.70 22.48 14.08
C HIS A 17 -5.61 21.75 15.07
N GLU A 18 -6.10 22.47 16.07
CA GLU A 18 -7.15 21.99 16.97
C GLU A 18 -8.52 22.27 16.34
N PRO A 19 -9.38 21.25 16.14
CA PRO A 19 -10.72 21.44 15.59
C PRO A 19 -11.55 22.44 16.40
N THR A 20 -12.23 23.32 15.71
CA THR A 20 -13.18 24.28 16.30
C THR A 20 -14.51 23.61 16.67
N ASP A 21 -15.29 24.22 17.57
CA ASP A 21 -16.63 23.73 17.93
C ASP A 21 -17.52 23.52 16.69
N GLU A 22 -17.38 24.36 15.66
CA GLU A 22 -18.11 24.24 14.41
C GLU A 22 -17.70 23.01 13.59
N GLU A 23 -16.40 22.68 13.58
CA GLU A 23 -15.83 21.51 12.90
C GLU A 23 -16.14 20.19 13.63
N CYS A 24 -16.42 20.27 14.94
CA CYS A 24 -16.82 19.12 15.77
C CYS A 24 -18.33 18.83 15.72
N ASN A 25 -19.13 19.59 14.96
CA ASN A 25 -20.57 19.34 14.83
C ASN A 25 -20.92 18.14 13.94
N TYR A 26 -19.93 17.43 13.41
CA TYR A 26 -20.12 16.23 12.61
C TYR A 26 -20.05 14.97 13.50
N PRO A 27 -20.92 13.97 13.28
CA PRO A 27 -20.83 12.71 14.01
C PRO A 27 -19.52 11.98 13.68
N ILE A 28 -18.94 11.30 14.68
CA ILE A 28 -17.68 10.56 14.54
C ILE A 28 -17.81 9.41 13.52
N ILE A 29 -18.99 8.77 13.49
CA ILE A 29 -19.34 7.69 12.55
C ILE A 29 -20.71 8.02 11.97
N ASN A 30 -20.85 7.95 10.65
CA ASN A 30 -22.11 8.20 9.97
C ASN A 30 -23.15 7.12 10.29
N GLY A 31 -24.40 7.54 10.45
CA GLY A 31 -25.53 6.62 10.63
C GLY A 31 -25.70 6.08 12.06
N LEU A 32 -24.81 6.39 13.01
CA LEU A 32 -25.02 6.07 14.42
C LEU A 32 -26.06 7.00 15.07
N THR A 33 -26.90 6.42 15.92
CA THR A 33 -27.81 7.16 16.81
C THR A 33 -27.06 7.79 17.98
N GLU A 34 -27.63 8.83 18.60
CA GLU A 34 -27.05 9.43 19.83
C GLU A 34 -26.84 8.41 20.96
N GLU A 35 -27.69 7.38 21.05
CA GLU A 35 -27.55 6.30 22.04
C GLU A 35 -26.37 5.39 21.75
N GLU A 36 -26.09 5.12 20.46
CA GLU A 36 -24.95 4.29 20.03
C GLU A 36 -23.63 5.03 20.21
N VAL A 37 -23.59 6.33 19.89
CA VAL A 37 -22.41 7.17 20.17
C VAL A 37 -22.10 7.19 21.66
N LYS A 38 -23.11 7.42 22.53
CA LYS A 38 -22.92 7.38 23.99
C LYS A 38 -22.39 6.03 24.49
N LYS A 39 -22.89 4.92 23.96
CA LYS A 39 -22.38 3.58 24.31
C LYS A 39 -20.93 3.38 23.87
N MET A 40 -20.55 3.91 22.71
CA MET A 40 -19.18 3.85 22.21
C MET A 40 -18.23 4.68 23.08
N ASP A 41 -18.65 5.88 23.49
CA ASP A 41 -17.90 6.72 24.43
C ASP A 41 -17.73 6.03 25.80
N GLU A 42 -18.78 5.39 26.31
CA GLU A 42 -18.75 4.62 27.57
C GLU A 42 -17.87 3.37 27.49
N ALA A 43 -17.77 2.75 26.30
CA ALA A 43 -16.94 1.57 26.05
C ALA A 43 -15.48 1.92 25.72
N SER A 44 -15.19 3.18 25.39
CA SER A 44 -13.85 3.65 25.06
C SER A 44 -12.94 3.68 26.28
N ALA A 45 -11.63 3.59 26.05
CA ALA A 45 -10.65 3.70 27.13
C ALA A 45 -10.81 5.06 27.84
N PRO A 46 -10.61 5.13 29.17
CA PRO A 46 -10.68 6.40 29.87
C PRO A 46 -9.70 7.39 29.24
N GLU A 47 -10.17 8.62 29.05
CA GLU A 47 -9.37 9.74 28.58
C GLU A 47 -8.02 9.79 29.32
N PRO A 48 -6.88 9.82 28.60
CA PRO A 48 -5.57 9.84 29.23
C PRO A 48 -5.43 11.08 30.11
N SER A 49 -4.70 10.95 31.23
CA SER A 49 -4.53 12.06 32.19
C SER A 49 -3.76 13.26 31.61
N GLU A 50 -3.01 13.03 30.54
CA GLU A 50 -2.34 14.03 29.73
C GLU A 50 -3.00 14.04 28.35
N GLY A 51 -3.29 15.22 27.80
CA GLY A 51 -3.92 15.34 26.50
C GLY A 51 -3.07 14.69 25.41
N THR A 52 -3.71 13.94 24.52
CA THR A 52 -3.07 13.35 23.35
C THR A 52 -2.99 14.39 22.24
N LYS A 53 -1.79 14.63 21.69
CA LYS A 53 -1.61 15.56 20.57
C LYS A 53 -2.01 14.88 19.25
N GLY A 54 -2.90 15.52 18.50
CA GLY A 54 -3.33 15.04 17.18
C GLY A 54 -4.05 13.69 17.25
N VAL A 55 -3.92 12.89 16.20
CA VAL A 55 -4.47 11.52 16.12
C VAL A 55 -3.31 10.53 15.98
N PRO A 56 -2.80 9.97 17.09
CA PRO A 56 -1.66 9.06 17.06
C PRO A 56 -1.94 7.81 16.21
N ASP A 57 -0.89 7.32 15.56
CA ASP A 57 -0.92 6.08 14.77
C ASP A 57 -2.02 6.08 13.66
N PHE A 58 -2.53 7.26 13.25
CA PHE A 58 -3.62 7.40 12.27
C PHE A 58 -3.39 6.55 11.02
N TRP A 59 -2.24 6.72 10.35
CA TRP A 59 -1.94 5.97 9.13
C TRP A 59 -1.64 4.50 9.40
N LEU A 60 -1.02 4.14 10.53
CA LEU A 60 -0.80 2.73 10.88
C LEU A 60 -2.15 2.01 11.07
N ASN A 61 -3.05 2.60 11.86
CA ASN A 61 -4.37 2.03 12.13
C ASN A 61 -5.21 1.94 10.86
N LEU A 62 -5.15 2.96 10.00
CA LEU A 62 -5.78 2.95 8.69
C LEU A 62 -5.21 1.85 7.80
N LEU A 63 -3.89 1.75 7.64
CA LEU A 63 -3.29 0.72 6.79
C LEU A 63 -3.62 -0.70 7.29
N LYS A 64 -3.81 -0.87 8.61
CA LYS A 64 -4.23 -2.13 9.22
C LYS A 64 -5.73 -2.42 9.11
N SER A 65 -6.57 -1.43 8.80
CA SER A 65 -8.01 -1.64 8.61
C SER A 65 -8.38 -2.05 7.19
N VAL A 66 -7.42 -2.06 6.26
CA VAL A 66 -7.60 -2.45 4.86
C VAL A 66 -6.93 -3.80 4.67
N ASP A 67 -7.72 -4.83 4.34
CA ASP A 67 -7.27 -6.23 4.38
C ASP A 67 -6.00 -6.45 3.54
N HIS A 68 -6.02 -5.97 2.30
CA HIS A 68 -4.87 -6.04 1.39
C HIS A 68 -3.59 -5.40 1.94
N LEU A 69 -3.71 -4.23 2.58
CA LEU A 69 -2.55 -3.51 3.13
C LEU A 69 -2.09 -4.12 4.46
N ALA A 70 -3.02 -4.65 5.25
CA ALA A 70 -2.74 -5.33 6.50
C ALA A 70 -1.90 -6.60 6.28
N GLU A 71 -2.16 -7.36 5.21
CA GLU A 71 -1.36 -8.54 4.84
C GLU A 71 0.11 -8.21 4.52
N MET A 72 0.37 -7.00 4.00
CA MET A 72 1.72 -6.54 3.71
C MET A 72 2.51 -6.15 4.98
N ILE A 73 1.82 -5.82 6.08
CA ILE A 73 2.43 -5.28 7.31
C ILE A 73 2.81 -6.40 8.26
N GLN A 74 4.09 -6.45 8.64
CA GLN A 74 4.61 -7.38 9.63
C GLN A 74 4.74 -6.70 11.00
N GLU A 75 4.79 -7.49 12.08
CA GLU A 75 4.91 -6.97 13.46
C GLU A 75 6.09 -6.01 13.67
N HIS A 76 7.19 -6.23 12.94
CA HIS A 76 8.40 -5.41 13.03
C HIS A 76 8.30 -4.10 12.22
N ASP A 77 7.32 -3.98 11.32
CA ASP A 77 7.05 -2.77 10.55
C ASP A 77 6.25 -1.75 11.37
N GLU A 78 5.37 -2.21 12.26
CA GLU A 78 4.46 -1.33 13.01
C GLU A 78 5.19 -0.21 13.75
N PRO A 79 6.28 -0.45 14.51
CA PRO A 79 7.01 0.63 15.20
C PRO A 79 7.57 1.71 14.25
N ILE A 80 7.85 1.34 13.00
CA ILE A 80 8.34 2.25 11.96
C ILE A 80 7.16 3.05 11.39
N LEU A 81 6.04 2.37 11.11
CA LEU A 81 4.82 2.98 10.60
C LEU A 81 4.15 3.93 11.60
N LYS A 82 4.42 3.81 12.91
CA LYS A 82 4.04 4.84 13.90
C LYS A 82 4.64 6.23 13.61
N HIS A 83 5.74 6.28 12.87
CA HIS A 83 6.35 7.53 12.45
C HIS A 83 5.70 8.12 11.20
N LEU A 84 4.87 7.36 10.47
CA LEU A 84 4.16 7.81 9.27
C LEU A 84 3.03 8.77 9.66
N TYR A 85 3.16 10.03 9.27
CA TYR A 85 2.19 11.07 9.64
C TYR A 85 1.37 11.58 8.45
N ASP A 86 1.81 11.34 7.20
CA ASP A 86 1.04 11.71 6.01
C ASP A 86 1.39 10.81 4.82
N ILE A 87 0.40 10.64 3.93
CA ILE A 87 0.58 10.07 2.59
C ILE A 87 -0.01 11.07 1.58
N THR A 88 0.83 11.53 0.66
CA THR A 88 0.42 12.46 -0.39
C THR A 88 0.65 11.88 -1.78
N VAL A 89 -0.10 12.36 -2.76
CA VAL A 89 0.01 11.96 -4.17
C VAL A 89 0.35 13.18 -5.02
N GLU A 90 1.29 13.03 -5.96
CA GLU A 90 1.53 14.00 -7.03
C GLU A 90 1.28 13.34 -8.38
N ILE A 91 0.51 13.98 -9.26
CA ILE A 91 0.28 13.52 -10.63
C ILE A 91 1.30 14.18 -11.55
N GLY A 92 1.98 13.38 -12.37
CA GLY A 92 2.87 13.83 -13.42
C GLY A 92 2.20 13.69 -14.79
N GLU A 93 2.30 14.73 -15.62
CA GLU A 93 1.63 14.79 -16.93
C GLU A 93 2.57 14.52 -18.11
N ASN A 94 3.89 14.44 -17.89
CA ASN A 94 4.88 14.24 -18.95
C ASN A 94 6.17 13.59 -18.39
N PRO A 95 6.27 12.25 -18.34
CA PRO A 95 5.26 11.27 -18.78
C PRO A 95 4.08 11.16 -17.81
N ASP A 96 2.98 10.57 -18.28
CA ASP A 96 1.84 10.18 -17.45
C ASP A 96 2.32 9.30 -16.29
N SER A 97 2.21 9.83 -15.08
CA SER A 97 2.76 9.20 -13.89
C SER A 97 2.08 9.69 -12.63
N TYR A 98 2.34 8.99 -11.53
CA TYR A 98 2.03 9.51 -10.21
C TYR A 98 3.10 9.08 -9.21
N THR A 99 3.29 9.89 -8.17
CA THR A 99 4.19 9.60 -7.06
C THR A 99 3.41 9.59 -5.76
N LEU A 100 3.52 8.50 -5.03
CA LEU A 100 3.12 8.41 -3.62
C LEU A 100 4.30 8.86 -2.75
N PHE A 101 4.03 9.73 -1.78
CA PHE A 101 4.99 10.19 -0.80
C PHE A 101 4.51 9.80 0.59
N PHE A 102 5.32 9.00 1.28
CA PHE A 102 5.09 8.56 2.65
C PHE A 102 5.97 9.41 3.55
N HIS A 103 5.35 10.27 4.35
CA HIS A 103 6.05 11.26 5.16
C HIS A 103 6.23 10.74 6.59
N PHE A 104 7.47 10.63 7.02
CA PHE A 104 7.86 10.12 8.32
C PHE A 104 8.46 11.23 9.18
N THR A 105 8.10 11.22 10.46
CA THR A 105 8.82 11.98 11.47
C THR A 105 10.27 11.46 11.56
N PRO A 106 11.24 12.30 11.99
CA PRO A 106 12.59 11.83 12.27
C PRO A 106 12.55 10.62 13.21
N ASN A 107 13.16 9.51 12.78
CA ASN A 107 13.04 8.22 13.46
C ASN A 107 14.39 7.50 13.53
N GLU A 108 14.46 6.43 14.32
CA GLU A 108 15.70 5.68 14.53
C GLU A 108 15.97 4.60 13.47
N TYR A 109 15.07 4.39 12.51
CA TYR A 109 15.12 3.25 11.59
C TYR A 109 15.87 3.57 10.29
N PHE A 110 15.60 4.72 9.68
CA PHE A 110 16.24 5.17 8.45
C PHE A 110 16.43 6.68 8.43
N LYS A 111 17.24 7.18 7.50
CA LYS A 111 17.60 8.62 7.45
C LYS A 111 16.57 9.50 6.73
N GLN A 112 15.83 8.93 5.78
CA GLN A 112 14.84 9.66 5.00
C GLN A 112 13.70 10.15 5.89
N THR A 113 13.16 11.33 5.60
CA THR A 113 11.88 11.79 6.15
C THR A 113 10.73 11.57 5.16
N VAL A 114 11.02 11.21 3.91
CA VAL A 114 10.02 10.91 2.89
C VAL A 114 10.48 9.71 2.07
N LEU A 115 9.66 8.66 2.02
CA LEU A 115 9.82 7.55 1.09
C LEU A 115 8.87 7.75 -0.08
N LYS A 116 9.39 7.64 -1.30
CA LYS A 116 8.64 7.85 -2.55
C LYS A 116 8.44 6.54 -3.27
N LYS A 117 7.26 6.35 -3.84
CA LYS A 117 6.96 5.30 -4.81
C LYS A 117 6.36 5.96 -6.05
N TRP A 118 7.06 5.87 -7.18
CA TRP A 118 6.68 6.47 -8.45
C TRP A 118 6.26 5.40 -9.43
N TYR A 119 5.19 5.68 -10.18
CA TYR A 119 4.67 4.82 -11.24
C TYR A 119 4.50 5.62 -12.53
N ARG A 120 4.95 5.05 -13.64
CA ARG A 120 4.60 5.49 -14.99
C ARG A 120 3.44 4.63 -15.51
N ILE A 121 2.44 5.31 -16.06
CA ILE A 121 1.29 4.67 -16.69
C ILE A 121 1.26 5.11 -18.16
N GLN A 122 0.75 4.25 -19.02
CA GLN A 122 0.38 4.57 -20.38
C GLN A 122 -1.12 4.84 -20.42
N LEU A 123 -1.52 6.09 -20.64
CA LEU A 123 -2.95 6.48 -20.73
C LEU A 123 -3.46 6.60 -22.16
N THR A 124 -2.56 6.52 -23.15
CA THR A 124 -2.87 6.61 -24.58
C THR A 124 -2.26 5.43 -25.33
N PRO A 125 -2.86 4.99 -26.45
CA PRO A 125 -2.28 3.94 -27.29
C PRO A 125 -0.85 4.27 -27.72
N ASP A 126 -0.01 3.24 -27.85
CA ASP A 126 1.30 3.39 -28.48
C ASP A 126 1.12 3.65 -29.98
N GLU A 127 1.93 4.52 -30.57
CA GLU A 127 1.88 4.75 -32.02
C GLU A 127 2.40 3.54 -32.81
N ASP A 128 3.35 2.79 -32.23
CA ASP A 128 3.98 1.63 -32.86
C ASP A 128 3.13 0.35 -32.71
N ASP A 129 2.29 0.27 -31.66
CA ASP A 129 1.35 -0.83 -31.43
C ASP A 129 0.03 -0.36 -30.77
N PRO A 130 -0.88 0.27 -31.53
CA PRO A 130 -2.09 0.87 -30.97
C PRO A 130 -3.15 -0.15 -30.53
N PHE A 131 -3.03 -1.42 -30.93
CA PHE A 131 -3.99 -2.47 -30.61
C PHE A 131 -3.69 -3.19 -29.29
N ASP A 132 -2.48 -3.03 -28.74
CA ASP A 132 -2.09 -3.50 -27.39
C ASP A 132 -2.71 -2.65 -26.27
N PHE A 133 -3.39 -1.54 -26.61
CA PHE A 133 -3.96 -0.63 -25.61
C PHE A 133 -5.33 -1.12 -25.12
N GLU A 134 -5.33 -1.68 -23.91
CA GLU A 134 -6.53 -2.14 -23.21
C GLU A 134 -7.04 -1.14 -22.16
N GLY A 135 -6.44 0.06 -22.09
CA GLY A 135 -6.73 1.07 -21.09
C GLY A 135 -5.46 1.56 -20.38
N PRO A 136 -5.57 2.20 -19.20
CA PRO A 136 -4.41 2.60 -18.41
C PRO A 136 -3.50 1.41 -18.08
N MET A 137 -2.33 1.33 -18.72
CA MET A 137 -1.39 0.22 -18.52
C MET A 137 -0.19 0.63 -17.68
N PHE A 138 0.25 -0.26 -16.79
CA PHE A 138 1.51 -0.09 -16.07
C PHE A 138 2.69 -0.04 -17.05
N VAL A 139 3.65 0.86 -16.80
CA VAL A 139 4.87 0.92 -17.61
C VAL A 139 6.17 0.85 -16.81
N GLU A 140 6.21 1.47 -15.65
CA GLU A 140 7.42 1.49 -14.83
C GLU A 140 7.08 1.80 -13.37
N ALA A 141 7.79 1.17 -12.43
CA ALA A 141 7.74 1.48 -11.00
C ALA A 141 9.15 1.74 -10.48
N LYS A 142 9.28 2.78 -9.63
CA LYS A 142 10.51 3.12 -8.91
C LYS A 142 10.18 3.45 -7.47
N GLY A 143 10.76 2.70 -6.55
CA GLY A 143 10.74 3.01 -5.13
C GLY A 143 12.00 3.73 -4.65
N THR A 144 11.93 4.24 -3.42
CA THR A 144 13.06 4.87 -2.75
C THR A 144 13.95 3.81 -2.11
N GLU A 145 15.23 3.82 -2.45
CA GLU A 145 16.22 3.00 -1.74
C GLU A 145 16.37 3.52 -0.31
N ILE A 146 15.96 2.71 0.68
CA ILE A 146 15.92 3.11 2.08
C ILE A 146 17.32 3.05 2.69
N GLU A 147 17.77 4.15 3.30
CA GLU A 147 19.04 4.24 4.00
C GLU A 147 18.82 3.83 5.47
N TRP A 148 18.72 2.51 5.68
CA TRP A 148 18.56 1.94 7.01
C TRP A 148 19.73 2.26 7.93
N ASN A 149 19.41 2.61 9.17
CA ASN A 149 20.38 2.71 10.26
C ASN A 149 20.89 1.31 10.66
N GLU A 150 22.03 1.26 11.33
CA GLU A 150 22.70 0.02 11.68
C GLU A 150 21.77 -0.92 12.49
N GLY A 151 21.56 -2.13 11.98
CA GLY A 151 20.71 -3.15 12.63
C GLY A 151 19.21 -2.89 12.58
N LYS A 152 18.75 -1.88 11.83
CA LYS A 152 17.33 -1.49 11.73
C LYS A 152 16.66 -1.90 10.42
N ASN A 153 17.41 -2.51 9.49
CA ASN A 153 16.85 -3.00 8.23
C ASN A 153 15.94 -4.21 8.47
N VAL A 154 14.63 -3.98 8.39
CA VAL A 154 13.61 -5.01 8.59
C VAL A 154 13.32 -5.85 7.35
N THR A 155 13.72 -5.38 6.15
CA THR A 155 13.52 -6.14 4.89
C THR A 155 14.53 -7.27 4.72
N GLN A 156 15.42 -7.46 5.70
CA GLN A 156 16.50 -8.45 5.66
C GLN A 156 16.60 -9.22 6.98
N LYS A 157 16.74 -10.55 6.88
CA LYS A 157 17.02 -11.42 8.03
C LYS A 157 18.38 -12.09 7.90
N VAL A 158 19.12 -12.11 9.01
CA VAL A 158 20.47 -12.70 9.10
C VAL A 158 20.38 -14.16 9.53
N VAL A 159 20.68 -15.09 8.62
CA VAL A 159 20.63 -16.53 8.87
C VAL A 159 22.05 -17.08 9.05
N LYS A 160 22.33 -17.67 10.22
CA LYS A 160 23.59 -18.38 10.48
C LYS A 160 23.45 -19.85 10.10
N ARG A 161 24.16 -20.29 9.05
CA ARG A 161 24.24 -21.71 8.67
C ARG A 161 25.58 -22.31 9.06
N LYS A 162 25.55 -23.46 9.73
CA LYS A 162 26.76 -24.23 10.05
C LYS A 162 27.22 -24.99 8.81
N GLN A 163 28.47 -24.78 8.42
CA GLN A 163 29.04 -25.43 7.24
C GLN A 163 29.25 -26.94 7.51
N LYS A 164 28.63 -27.80 6.69
CA LYS A 164 28.63 -29.26 6.87
C LYS A 164 29.80 -30.00 6.19
N LYS A 165 30.44 -29.41 5.16
CA LYS A 165 31.54 -30.03 4.38
C LYS A 165 32.59 -28.99 3.94
N GLY A 166 33.82 -29.44 3.71
CA GLY A 166 34.96 -28.62 3.26
C GLY A 166 35.92 -28.19 4.39
N THR A 167 36.97 -27.45 4.04
CA THR A 167 38.05 -26.96 4.95
C THR A 167 37.56 -26.10 6.11
N GLY A 168 36.32 -25.61 6.07
CA GLY A 168 35.65 -24.83 7.12
C GLY A 168 34.54 -25.57 7.87
N ALA A 169 34.45 -26.90 7.77
CA ALA A 169 33.42 -27.69 8.45
C ALA A 169 33.34 -27.37 9.95
N GLY A 170 32.16 -27.01 10.43
CA GLY A 170 31.93 -26.59 11.83
C GLY A 170 31.89 -25.08 12.07
N ARG A 171 32.39 -24.23 11.14
CA ARG A 171 32.21 -22.78 11.21
C ARG A 171 30.80 -22.35 10.82
N PHE A 172 30.35 -21.23 11.39
CA PHE A 172 29.09 -20.58 11.01
C PHE A 172 29.35 -19.58 9.87
N VAL A 173 28.58 -19.73 8.80
CA VAL A 173 28.51 -18.75 7.71
C VAL A 173 27.24 -17.95 7.90
N THR A 174 27.38 -16.63 7.95
CA THR A 174 26.26 -15.68 8.05
C THR A 174 25.81 -15.34 6.63
N LYS A 175 24.54 -15.62 6.31
CA LYS A 175 23.92 -15.22 5.04
C LYS A 175 22.74 -14.31 5.35
N THR A 176 22.72 -13.13 4.76
CA THR A 176 21.55 -12.25 4.76
C THR A 176 20.59 -12.71 3.67
N VAL A 177 19.31 -12.81 3.99
CA VAL A 177 18.24 -13.16 3.04
C VAL A 177 17.09 -12.15 3.18
N LYS A 178 16.31 -11.98 2.12
CA LYS A 178 15.11 -11.12 2.13
C LYS A 178 14.13 -11.61 3.21
N ALA A 179 13.50 -10.66 3.89
CA ALA A 179 12.45 -10.88 4.87
C ALA A 179 11.20 -10.14 4.40
N ASP A 180 10.04 -10.72 4.69
CA ASP A 180 8.75 -10.10 4.41
C ASP A 180 8.61 -8.87 5.30
N SER A 181 8.14 -7.78 4.71
CA SER A 181 8.06 -6.45 5.31
C SER A 181 7.30 -5.54 4.35
N PHE A 182 6.46 -4.67 4.88
CA PHE A 182 5.78 -3.60 4.13
C PHE A 182 6.78 -2.75 3.34
N PHE A 183 7.97 -2.51 3.90
CA PHE A 183 8.99 -1.66 3.27
C PHE A 183 9.61 -2.25 2.01
N ASN A 184 9.36 -3.53 1.70
CA ASN A 184 9.66 -4.09 0.38
C ASN A 184 8.89 -3.39 -0.75
N PHE A 185 7.77 -2.73 -0.44
CA PHE A 185 7.04 -1.88 -1.39
C PHE A 185 7.91 -0.78 -2.02
N PHE A 186 8.96 -0.32 -1.32
CA PHE A 186 9.90 0.67 -1.85
C PHE A 186 11.12 0.04 -2.54
N ASP A 187 11.31 -1.27 -2.44
CA ASP A 187 12.42 -2.02 -3.05
C ASP A 187 12.03 -2.54 -4.45
N VAL A 188 11.50 -1.63 -5.28
CA VAL A 188 11.02 -1.94 -6.63
C VAL A 188 11.73 -1.06 -7.65
N LYS A 189 12.32 -1.70 -8.66
CA LYS A 189 12.85 -1.10 -9.88
C LYS A 189 12.44 -2.03 -11.03
N THR A 190 11.32 -1.72 -11.66
CA THR A 190 10.68 -2.63 -12.62
C THR A 190 10.05 -1.84 -13.76
N THR A 191 10.08 -2.40 -14.96
CA THR A 191 9.53 -1.87 -16.21
C THR A 191 8.45 -2.79 -16.81
N LYS A 192 7.72 -2.34 -17.86
CA LYS A 192 6.82 -3.23 -18.62
C LYS A 192 7.57 -4.40 -19.26
N ALA A 193 8.80 -4.16 -19.70
CA ALA A 193 9.66 -5.21 -20.25
C ALA A 193 9.93 -6.30 -19.20
N ASP A 194 10.13 -5.90 -17.94
CA ASP A 194 10.29 -6.82 -16.82
C ASP A 194 9.06 -7.70 -16.57
N LEU A 195 7.86 -7.34 -17.00
CA LEU A 195 6.65 -8.18 -16.85
C LEU A 195 6.54 -9.23 -17.95
N ASN A 196 7.06 -8.91 -19.14
CA ASN A 196 6.92 -9.72 -20.36
C ASN A 196 8.17 -10.59 -20.63
N GLU A 197 9.09 -10.70 -19.67
CA GLU A 197 10.24 -11.60 -19.77
C GLU A 197 9.81 -13.04 -19.51
N ASP A 198 9.85 -13.88 -20.56
CA ASP A 198 9.53 -15.32 -20.51
C ASP A 198 10.33 -16.12 -19.47
N ASP A 199 11.50 -15.60 -19.04
CA ASP A 199 12.39 -16.22 -18.06
C ASP A 199 11.99 -15.91 -16.60
N LYS A 200 11.07 -14.96 -16.35
CA LYS A 200 10.59 -14.70 -14.99
C LYS A 200 9.56 -15.73 -14.59
N ASP A 201 9.68 -16.19 -13.35
CA ASP A 201 8.66 -17.08 -12.82
C ASP A 201 7.34 -16.32 -12.60
N PHE A 202 6.25 -17.07 -12.66
CA PHE A 202 4.89 -16.54 -12.47
C PHE A 202 4.74 -15.75 -11.16
N GLU A 203 5.49 -16.12 -10.12
CA GLU A 203 5.46 -15.48 -8.81
C GLU A 203 5.99 -14.03 -8.87
N GLU A 204 7.10 -13.78 -9.58
CA GLU A 204 7.60 -12.42 -9.80
C GLU A 204 6.60 -11.54 -10.57
N GLN A 205 5.92 -12.07 -11.57
CA GLN A 205 4.89 -11.32 -12.31
C GLN A 205 3.68 -10.97 -11.42
N GLN A 206 3.22 -11.90 -10.58
CA GLN A 206 2.14 -11.65 -9.63
C GLN A 206 2.52 -10.58 -8.60
N LEU A 207 3.75 -10.62 -8.07
CA LEU A 207 4.23 -9.61 -7.13
C LEU A 207 4.22 -8.21 -7.71
N LEU A 208 4.53 -8.07 -9.01
CA LEU A 208 4.53 -6.78 -9.69
C LEU A 208 3.10 -6.26 -9.97
N ARG A 209 2.17 -7.17 -10.28
CA ARG A 209 0.75 -6.82 -10.42
C ARG A 209 0.19 -6.32 -9.09
N VAL A 210 0.41 -7.08 -8.01
CA VAL A 210 0.03 -6.70 -6.64
C VAL A 210 0.64 -5.36 -6.25
N ASP A 211 1.90 -5.10 -6.61
CA ASP A 211 2.56 -3.81 -6.35
C ASP A 211 1.83 -2.63 -7.02
N PHE A 212 1.39 -2.81 -8.26
CA PHE A 212 0.65 -1.78 -9.00
C PHE A 212 -0.75 -1.56 -8.42
N GLU A 213 -1.47 -2.64 -8.12
CA GLU A 213 -2.80 -2.61 -7.49
C GLU A 213 -2.75 -1.90 -6.13
N THR A 214 -1.73 -2.19 -5.31
CA THR A 214 -1.46 -1.46 -4.05
C THR A 214 -1.25 0.04 -4.30
N GLY A 215 -0.46 0.40 -5.31
CA GLY A 215 -0.23 1.80 -5.68
C GLY A 215 -1.50 2.54 -6.07
N GLN A 216 -2.37 1.89 -6.85
CA GLN A 216 -3.67 2.42 -7.27
C GLN A 216 -4.64 2.55 -6.10
N LEU A 217 -4.75 1.52 -5.26
CA LEU A 217 -5.56 1.53 -4.03
C LEU A 217 -5.21 2.75 -3.16
N ILE A 218 -3.91 2.97 -2.93
CA ILE A 218 -3.46 4.09 -2.11
C ILE A 218 -3.83 5.44 -2.77
N ARG A 219 -3.60 5.57 -4.07
CA ARG A 219 -3.85 6.79 -4.84
C ARG A 219 -5.34 7.15 -4.92
N ASP A 220 -6.16 6.19 -5.31
CA ASP A 220 -7.55 6.43 -5.73
C ASP A 220 -8.54 6.31 -4.58
N GLN A 221 -8.22 5.53 -3.54
CA GLN A 221 -9.14 5.26 -2.45
C GLN A 221 -8.62 5.77 -1.10
N ILE A 222 -7.42 5.35 -0.71
CA ILE A 222 -6.90 5.64 0.64
C ILE A 222 -6.66 7.13 0.82
N VAL A 223 -5.88 7.78 -0.04
CA VAL A 223 -5.54 9.20 0.14
C VAL A 223 -6.78 10.11 0.11
N PRO A 224 -7.75 9.95 -0.82
CA PRO A 224 -8.95 10.79 -0.84
C PRO A 224 -9.94 10.51 0.30
N ARG A 225 -10.00 9.28 0.82
CA ARG A 225 -11.02 8.82 1.79
C ARG A 225 -10.42 8.35 3.12
N ALA A 226 -9.22 8.82 3.47
CA ALA A 226 -8.43 8.27 4.58
C ALA A 226 -9.20 8.12 5.91
N VAL A 227 -10.02 9.12 6.27
CA VAL A 227 -10.80 9.08 7.52
C VAL A 227 -11.81 7.93 7.52
N LEU A 228 -12.46 7.63 6.38
CA LEU A 228 -13.43 6.54 6.28
C LEU A 228 -12.77 5.16 6.42
N TYR A 229 -11.56 4.99 5.91
CA TYR A 229 -10.78 3.78 6.13
C TYR A 229 -10.32 3.67 7.59
N TYR A 230 -9.89 4.78 8.20
CA TYR A 230 -9.52 4.82 9.61
C TYR A 230 -10.69 4.46 10.54
N THR A 231 -11.90 4.92 10.26
CA THR A 231 -13.10 4.61 11.04
C THR A 231 -13.72 3.25 10.70
N GLY A 232 -13.29 2.61 9.61
CA GLY A 232 -13.88 1.38 9.09
C GLY A 232 -15.23 1.57 8.38
N GLU A 233 -15.61 2.81 8.06
CA GLU A 233 -16.83 3.13 7.30
C GLU A 233 -16.66 2.97 5.79
N ALA A 234 -15.43 2.91 5.31
CA ALA A 234 -15.15 2.52 3.93
C ALA A 234 -15.38 1.01 3.80
N VAL A 235 -16.62 0.61 3.50
CA VAL A 235 -16.92 -0.78 3.18
C VAL A 235 -16.22 -1.15 1.87
N GLU A 236 -15.53 -2.28 1.84
CA GLU A 236 -15.02 -2.94 0.63
C GLU A 236 -16.16 -3.54 -0.23
N ASP A 237 -17.33 -2.89 -0.25
CA ASP A 237 -18.44 -3.30 -1.11
C ASP A 237 -18.14 -2.81 -2.54
N ASP A 238 -18.05 -3.76 -3.48
CA ASP A 238 -18.23 -3.57 -4.94
C ASP A 238 -17.02 -3.21 -5.83
N ILE A 239 -15.83 -3.83 -5.66
CA ILE A 239 -14.77 -3.72 -6.71
C ILE A 239 -14.15 -5.05 -7.13
N TYR A 240 -14.20 -6.09 -6.28
CA TYR A 240 -13.63 -7.39 -6.62
C TYR A 240 -14.64 -8.42 -7.15
N ASP A 241 -15.94 -8.12 -7.16
CA ASP A 241 -17.00 -9.06 -7.55
C ASP A 241 -17.50 -8.91 -9.01
N ASP A 242 -16.91 -8.03 -9.84
CA ASP A 242 -17.37 -7.77 -11.23
C ASP A 242 -16.40 -8.24 -12.34
N TYR A 243 -15.47 -9.16 -12.03
CA TYR A 243 -14.55 -9.74 -13.03
C TYR A 243 -14.52 -11.28 -13.01
N ASP A 244 -15.66 -11.94 -12.75
CA ASP A 244 -15.75 -13.40 -12.85
C ASP A 244 -17.10 -13.88 -13.44
N GLU A 245 -17.55 -13.24 -14.53
CA GLU A 245 -18.55 -13.80 -15.45
C GLU A 245 -18.05 -13.65 -16.89
N ASP A 246 -17.49 -14.74 -17.44
CA ASP A 246 -17.82 -15.29 -18.78
C ASP A 246 -16.74 -16.27 -19.28
N GLU A 247 -16.74 -17.51 -18.76
CA GLU A 247 -16.36 -18.68 -19.58
C GLU A 247 -17.56 -19.64 -19.63
N GLU A 248 -18.58 -19.30 -20.42
CA GLU A 248 -19.52 -20.30 -20.93
C GLU A 248 -18.78 -21.19 -21.94
N ASP A 249 -18.42 -22.40 -21.49
CA ASP A 249 -17.88 -23.49 -22.30
C ASP A 249 -18.98 -24.07 -23.23
N ASP A 250 -19.17 -23.43 -24.39
CA ASP A 250 -19.99 -23.97 -25.48
C ASP A 250 -19.24 -25.12 -26.19
N GLU A 251 -19.27 -26.30 -25.59
CA GLU A 251 -18.81 -27.55 -26.21
C GLU A 251 -19.78 -27.99 -27.34
N VAL A 252 -19.67 -27.35 -28.52
CA VAL A 252 -20.38 -27.80 -29.72
C VAL A 252 -19.75 -29.07 -30.27
N SER A 253 -20.29 -30.22 -29.85
CA SER A 253 -20.02 -31.52 -30.46
C SER A 253 -20.40 -31.53 -31.96
N VAL A 254 -19.39 -31.49 -32.83
CA VAL A 254 -19.57 -31.71 -34.27
C VAL A 254 -19.79 -33.21 -34.47
N THR A 255 -21.04 -33.62 -34.60
CA THR A 255 -21.37 -34.96 -35.08
C THR A 255 -21.15 -35.02 -36.58
N ASP A 256 -20.20 -35.85 -36.99
CA ASP A 256 -19.92 -36.23 -38.38
C ASP A 256 -21.22 -36.65 -39.11
N ILE A 257 -21.61 -35.85 -40.12
CA ILE A 257 -22.57 -36.26 -41.14
C ILE A 257 -21.97 -35.96 -42.52
N CYS A 258 -21.22 -36.92 -43.05
CA CYS A 258 -21.12 -37.26 -44.48
C CYS A 258 -20.36 -38.60 -44.57
N GLY A 259 -20.86 -39.71 -45.10
CA GLY A 259 -21.86 -39.88 -46.15
C GLY A 259 -21.17 -40.27 -47.48
N ALA A 260 -20.61 -41.48 -47.57
CA ALA A 260 -20.39 -42.24 -48.81
C ALA A 260 -20.20 -43.74 -48.49
#